data_AF-A0A3D5CJZ7-F1
#
_entry.id   AF-A0A3D5CJZ7-F1
#
_cell.length_a   1.000
_cell.length_b   1.000
_cell.length_c   1.000
_cell.angle_alpha   90.00
_cell.angle_beta   90.00
_cell.angle_gamma   90.00
#
_symmetry.space_group_name_H-M   'P 1'
#
loop_
_entity.id
_entity.type
_entity.pdbx_description
1 polymer ?
#
loop_
_entity_poly.entity_id
_entity_poly.type
_entity_poly.pdbx_seq_one_letter_code
_entity_poly.pdbx_strand_id
1 'polypeptide(L)' 'MCNQDAYVAVLRRHKLAYSEMESIDSGLKFKTISGIMVETTGVTIQVESTDIYVHEVTITEGIGEGNQYLHNLDSAELL' A
#
# COMPACT_ATOMS: atom_id res chain seq x y z
N MET A 1 31.90 9.32 11.38
CA MET A 1 30.91 8.33 11.87
C MET A 1 29.63 8.61 11.10
N CYS A 2 29.18 7.64 10.29
CA CYS A 2 27.97 7.77 9.49
C CYS A 2 26.78 7.82 10.46
N ASN A 3 25.98 8.88 10.40
CA ASN A 3 24.94 9.14 11.38
C ASN A 3 23.77 8.18 11.13
N GLN A 4 23.68 7.11 11.90
CA GLN A 4 22.58 6.12 11.84
C GLN A 4 21.20 6.82 11.92
N ASP A 5 21.13 7.94 12.64
CA ASP A 5 19.93 8.76 12.80
C ASP A 5 19.50 9.46 11.49
N ALA A 6 20.45 9.78 10.61
CA ALA A 6 20.14 10.36 9.30
C ALA A 6 19.58 9.33 8.31
N TYR A 7 20.05 8.07 8.37
CA TYR A 7 19.50 6.98 7.56
C TYR A 7 18.06 6.66 7.97
N VAL A 8 17.80 6.60 9.28
CA VAL A 8 16.45 6.42 9.83
C VAL A 8 15.56 7.62 9.52
N ALA A 9 16.08 8.85 9.53
CA ALA A 9 15.31 10.05 9.15
C ALA A 9 15.02 10.14 7.65
N VAL A 10 15.91 9.66 6.77
CA VAL A 10 15.65 9.55 5.32
C VAL A 10 14.60 8.48 5.04
N LEU A 11 14.70 7.30 5.66
CA LEU A 11 13.70 6.24 5.54
C LEU A 11 12.33 6.63 6.10
N ARG A 12 12.27 7.51 7.10
CA ARG A 12 11.01 8.04 7.67
C ARG A 12 10.34 9.16 6.84
N ARG A 13 10.97 9.65 5.76
CA ARG A 13 10.53 10.88 5.07
C ARG A 13 10.06 10.69 3.62
N HIS A 14 9.99 9.46 3.14
CA HIS A 14 9.25 9.14 1.91
C HIS A 14 8.12 8.21 2.29
N LYS A 15 6.97 8.80 2.66
CA LYS A 15 5.70 8.09 2.55
C LYS A 15 5.59 7.71 1.08
N LEU A 16 5.68 6.42 0.77
CA LEU A 16 5.53 5.93 -0.60
C LEU A 16 4.18 6.43 -1.13
N ALA A 17 4.19 7.09 -2.27
CA ALA A 17 2.99 7.51 -2.99
C ALA A 17 2.59 6.36 -3.91
N TYR A 18 1.87 5.39 -3.37
CA TYR A 18 1.37 4.24 -4.11
C TYR A 18 0.43 4.67 -5.24
N SER A 19 -0.32 5.77 -5.06
CA SER A 19 -1.14 6.32 -6.14
C SER A 19 -0.34 6.79 -7.37
N GLU A 20 0.98 6.98 -7.25
CA GLU A 20 1.87 7.33 -8.36
C GLU A 20 2.59 6.10 -8.95
N MET A 21 2.34 4.88 -8.44
CA MET A 21 3.02 3.65 -8.86
C MET A 21 2.21 2.88 -9.91
N GLU A 22 2.74 2.77 -11.12
CA GLU A 22 2.09 2.03 -12.20
C GLU A 22 2.02 0.51 -11.96
N SER A 23 2.81 0.01 -11.00
CA SER A 23 2.87 -1.41 -10.62
C SER A 23 3.17 -1.58 -9.14
N ILE A 24 2.76 -2.72 -8.59
CA ILE A 24 3.09 -3.13 -7.23
C ILE A 24 3.47 -4.61 -7.19
N ASP A 25 4.37 -4.97 -6.28
CA ASP A 25 4.65 -6.37 -6.00
C ASP A 25 3.49 -7.02 -5.25
N SER A 26 3.28 -8.31 -5.47
CA SER A 26 2.36 -9.11 -4.65
C SER A 26 2.99 -9.45 -3.30
N GLY A 27 2.15 -9.73 -2.29
CA GLY A 27 2.60 -10.15 -0.97
C GLY A 27 2.94 -9.01 0.00
N LEU A 28 2.79 -7.74 -0.39
CA LEU A 28 2.95 -6.60 0.52
C LEU A 28 1.73 -6.52 1.43
N LYS A 29 1.95 -6.36 2.73
CA LYS A 29 0.90 -6.37 3.74
C LYS A 29 0.62 -4.97 4.25
N PHE A 30 -0.66 -4.66 4.40
CA PHE A 30 -1.12 -3.35 4.83
C PHE A 30 -2.19 -3.48 5.89
N LYS A 31 -2.25 -2.48 6.76
CA LYS A 31 -3.40 -2.20 7.63
C LYS A 31 -4.15 -0.99 7.10
N THR A 32 -5.41 -1.18 6.75
CA THR A 32 -6.29 -0.11 6.27
C THR A 32 -6.74 0.81 7.41
N ILE A 33 -7.30 1.99 7.09
CA ILE A 33 -7.85 2.94 8.09
C ILE A 33 -8.93 2.29 8.97
N SER A 34 -9.70 1.35 8.42
CA SER A 34 -10.72 0.60 9.17
C SER A 34 -10.14 -0.51 10.06
N GLY A 35 -8.82 -0.73 10.03
CA GLY A 35 -8.13 -1.76 10.79
C GLY A 35 -8.12 -3.15 10.15
N ILE A 36 -8.62 -3.30 8.93
CA ILE A 36 -8.60 -4.56 8.17
C ILE A 36 -7.20 -4.80 7.61
N MET A 37 -6.74 -6.05 7.69
CA MET A 37 -5.45 -6.48 7.15
C MET A 37 -5.61 -6.99 5.73
N VAL A 38 -4.75 -6.52 4.83
CA VAL A 38 -4.83 -6.86 3.41
C VAL A 38 -3.45 -7.14 2.83
N GLU A 39 -3.42 -7.91 1.74
CA GLU A 39 -2.20 -8.26 1.01
C GLU A 39 -2.35 -7.94 -0.48
N THR A 40 -1.34 -7.33 -1.09
CA THR A 40 -1.37 -6.99 -2.53
C THR A 40 -1.32 -8.23 -3.41
N THR A 41 -2.08 -8.22 -4.51
CA THR A 41 -2.09 -9.32 -5.49
C THR A 41 -1.10 -9.11 -6.64
N GLY A 42 -0.56 -7.89 -6.76
CA GLY A 42 0.26 -7.44 -7.89
C GLY A 42 -0.53 -6.78 -9.01
N VAL A 43 -1.87 -6.83 -8.97
CA VAL A 43 -2.73 -6.14 -9.95
C VAL A 43 -2.83 -4.66 -9.60
N THR A 44 -2.64 -3.81 -10.61
CA THR A 44 -2.73 -2.34 -10.50
C THR A 44 -3.61 -1.82 -11.63
N ILE A 45 -4.45 -0.82 -11.33
CA ILE A 45 -5.37 -0.19 -12.28
C ILE A 45 -5.19 1.33 -12.22
N GLN A 46 -5.01 1.96 -13.38
CA GLN A 46 -5.08 3.42 -13.49
C GLN A 46 -6.55 3.86 -13.45
N VAL A 47 -6.85 4.84 -12.60
CA VAL A 47 -8.14 5.51 -12.56
C VAL A 47 -8.10 6.66 -13.57
N GLU A 48 -8.66 6.42 -14.76
CA GLU A 48 -8.59 7.34 -15.92
C GLU A 48 -9.05 8.77 -15.61
N SER A 49 -9.99 8.95 -14.68
CA SER A 49 -10.53 10.27 -14.33
C SER A 49 -9.62 11.11 -13.43
N THR A 50 -8.61 10.52 -12.79
CA THR A 50 -7.82 11.18 -11.73
C THR A 50 -6.32 10.97 -11.83
N ASP A 51 -5.80 10.36 -12.90
CA ASP A 51 -4.36 10.09 -13.14
C ASP A 51 -3.63 9.51 -11.92
N ILE A 52 -4.27 8.55 -11.26
CA ILE A 52 -3.72 7.81 -10.11
C ILE A 52 -3.87 6.31 -10.35
N TYR A 53 -3.08 5.53 -9.63
CA TYR A 53 -3.15 4.08 -9.58
C TYR A 53 -3.81 3.60 -8.28
N VAL A 54 -4.61 2.54 -8.41
CA VAL A 54 -5.15 1.76 -7.28
C VAL A 54 -4.70 0.33 -7.43
N HIS A 55 -4.46 -0.33 -6.29
CA HIS A 55 -3.89 -1.67 -6.26
C HIS A 55 -4.91 -2.65 -5.72
N GLU A 56 -5.00 -3.81 -6.36
CA GLU A 56 -5.85 -4.88 -5.85
C GLU A 56 -5.20 -5.53 -4.62
N VAL A 57 -6.04 -5.76 -3.62
CA VAL A 57 -5.66 -6.40 -2.37
C VAL A 57 -6.65 -7.51 -2.02
N THR A 58 -6.17 -8.54 -1.33
CA THR A 58 -6.99 -9.58 -0.69
C THR A 58 -7.06 -9.32 0.81
N ILE A 59 -8.26 -9.40 1.41
CA ILE A 59 -8.41 -9.33 2.86
C ILE A 59 -7.85 -10.60 3.49
N THR A 60 -6.84 -10.46 4.33
CA THR A 60 -6.16 -11.58 5.01
C THR A 60 -6.59 -11.75 6.47
N GLU A 61 -7.16 -10.70 7.09
CA GLU A 61 -7.73 -10.78 8.43
C GLU A 61 -8.84 -9.73 8.61
N GLY A 62 -9.98 -10.16 9.14
CA GLY A 62 -11.11 -9.29 9.49
C GLY A 62 -12.39 -9.59 8.69
N ILE A 63 -13.33 -8.64 8.72
CA ILE A 63 -14.61 -8.80 8.02
C ILE A 63 -14.37 -8.85 6.52
N GLY A 64 -14.84 -9.91 5.87
CA GLY A 64 -14.68 -10.11 4.43
C GLY A 64 -13.39 -10.82 4.03
N GLU A 65 -12.71 -11.51 4.95
CA GLU A 65 -11.55 -12.36 4.66
C GLU A 65 -11.73 -13.21 3.39
N GLY A 66 -10.71 -13.20 2.53
CA GLY A 66 -10.72 -13.82 1.21
C GLY A 66 -11.26 -12.93 0.07
N ASN A 67 -11.97 -11.85 0.37
CA ASN A 67 -12.46 -10.94 -0.68
C ASN A 67 -11.33 -10.08 -1.26
N GLN A 68 -11.47 -9.76 -2.54
CA GLN A 68 -10.57 -8.87 -3.27
C GLN A 68 -11.24 -7.56 -3.62
N TYR A 69 -10.47 -6.47 -3.59
CA TYR A 69 -10.94 -5.15 -4.00
C TYR A 69 -9.78 -4.23 -4.37
N LEU A 70 -10.08 -3.17 -5.12
CA LEU A 70 -9.12 -2.11 -5.45
C LEU A 70 -9.01 -1.11 -4.29
N HIS A 71 -7.79 -0.82 -3.86
CA HIS A 71 -7.53 0.06 -2.75
C HIS A 71 -6.47 1.11 -3.07
N ASN A 72 -6.69 2.34 -2.60
CA ASN A 72 -5.67 3.37 -2.57
C ASN A 72 -4.79 3.16 -1.32
N LEU A 73 -3.59 2.62 -1.54
CA LEU A 73 -2.65 2.26 -0.46
C LEU A 73 -2.01 3.46 0.24
N ASP A 74 -2.13 4.69 -0.29
CA ASP A 74 -1.69 5.90 0.43
C ASP A 74 -2.48 6.17 1.70
N SER A 75 -3.68 5.59 1.77
CA SER A 75 -4.55 5.62 2.93
C SER A 75 -4.21 4.54 3.96
N ALA A 76 -3.38 3.56 3.61
CA ALA A 76 -3.05 2.42 4.46
C ALA A 76 -1.64 2.54 5.07
N GLU A 77 -1.41 1.76 6.12
CA GLU A 77 -0.10 1.61 6.77
C GLU A 77 0.56 0.32 6.28
N LEU A 78 1.75 0.43 5.68
CA LEU A 78 2.58 -0.73 5.32
C LEU A 78 3.11 -1.42 6.59
N LEU A 79 3.10 -2.75 6.61
CA LEU A 79 3.49 -3.59 7.75
C LEU A 79 4.80 -4.34 7.56
#